data_AF-A0A1R1PGC8-F1
#
_entry.id   AF-A0A1R1PGC8-F1
#
_cell.length_a   1.000
_cell.length_b   1.000
_cell.length_c   1.000
_cell.angle_alpha   90.00
_cell.angle_beta   90.00
_cell.angle_gamma   90.00
#
_symmetry.space_group_name_H-M   'P 1'
#
loop_
_entity.id
_entity.type
_entity.pdbx_description
1 polymer ?
#
loop_
_entity_poly.entity_id
_entity_poly.type
_entity_poly.pdbx_seq_one_letter_code
_entity_poly.pdbx_strand_id
1 'polypeptide(L)' 'MSGSVGEGFRTVYQTTKRLNWFPGHMAKGLKQIKDNLNQVNLVVEVRDARVPFSSINAEFEKINQEM' A
#
# COMPACT_ATOMS: atom_id res chain seq x y z
N MET A 1 9.72 10.93 41.45
CA MET A 1 9.18 9.83 40.62
C MET A 1 7.79 10.20 40.17
N SER A 2 7.62 10.64 38.94
CA SER A 2 6.30 10.76 38.28
C SER A 2 6.52 10.51 36.79
N GLY A 3 6.61 9.23 36.43
CA GLY A 3 6.61 8.83 35.03
C GLY A 3 5.19 8.95 34.49
N SER A 4 4.95 9.91 33.59
CA SER A 4 3.69 10.02 32.86
C SER A 4 3.61 8.87 31.85
N VAL A 5 2.79 7.87 32.16
CA VAL A 5 2.44 6.79 31.23
C VAL A 5 1.31 7.26 30.32
N GLY A 6 1.50 7.14 29.01
CA GLY A 6 0.40 7.12 28.04
C GLY A 6 0.67 7.85 26.72
N GLU A 7 1.71 7.48 25.97
CA GLU A 7 1.87 7.89 24.57
C GLU A 7 0.75 7.24 23.72
N GLY A 8 -0.38 7.96 23.63
CA GLY A 8 -1.61 7.51 23.02
C GLY A 8 -1.53 7.39 21.49
N PHE A 9 -2.32 6.45 20.99
CA PHE A 9 -2.57 6.16 19.57
C PHE A 9 -2.57 7.43 18.70
N ARG A 10 -1.79 7.42 17.61
CA ARG A 10 -1.69 8.56 16.68
C ARG A 10 -3.05 8.83 16.05
N THR A 11 -3.61 10.00 16.31
CA THR A 11 -4.92 10.41 15.76
C THR A 11 -4.82 11.05 14.37
N VAL A 12 -3.68 11.68 14.05
CA VAL A 12 -3.49 12.38 12.78
C VAL A 12 -2.06 12.18 12.24
N TYR A 13 -1.96 11.95 10.94
CA TYR A 13 -0.70 12.05 10.20
C TYR A 13 -0.53 13.48 9.69
N GLN A 14 0.41 14.23 10.26
CA GLN A 14 0.77 15.54 9.75
C GLN A 14 1.79 15.37 8.61
N THR A 15 1.43 15.78 7.40
CA THR A 15 2.37 15.88 6.28
C THR A 15 2.64 17.35 5.97
N THR A 16 3.92 17.75 5.97
CA THR A 16 4.36 19.11 5.66
C THR A 16 4.50 19.34 4.14
N LYS A 17 4.50 18.26 3.36
CA LYS A 17 4.69 18.29 1.90
C LYS A 17 3.47 17.70 1.19
N ARG A 18 3.11 18.27 0.03
CA ARG A 18 2.06 17.72 -0.83
C ARG A 18 2.43 16.29 -1.26
N LEU A 19 1.61 15.32 -0.85
CA LEU A 19 1.77 13.92 -1.22
C LEU A 19 1.22 13.70 -2.64
N ASN A 20 2.09 13.36 -3.56
CA ASN A 20 1.73 13.03 -4.94
C ASN A 20 1.94 11.53 -5.16
N TRP A 21 0.85 10.76 -5.15
CA TRP A 21 0.92 9.31 -5.37
C TRP A 21 1.28 8.96 -6.82
N PHE A 22 0.76 9.73 -7.78
CA PHE A 22 1.04 9.59 -9.21
C PHE A 22 1.79 10.81 -9.75
N PRO A 23 2.57 10.66 -10.84
CA PRO A 23 2.88 9.39 -11.52
C PRO A 23 4.02 8.61 -10.83
N GLY A 24 4.94 9.27 -10.13
CA GLY A 24 6.23 8.67 -9.76
C GLY A 24 6.18 7.62 -8.64
N HIS A 25 5.55 7.95 -7.50
CA HIS A 25 5.59 7.09 -6.31
C HIS A 25 4.93 5.73 -6.56
N MET A 26 3.70 5.73 -7.10
CA MET A 26 2.99 4.51 -7.46
C MET A 26 3.66 3.76 -8.61
N ALA A 27 4.19 4.45 -9.63
CA ALA A 27 4.90 3.77 -10.73
C ALA A 27 6.12 2.99 -10.23
N LYS A 28 6.88 3.56 -9.27
CA LYS A 28 8.01 2.83 -8.65
C LYS A 28 7.53 1.57 -7.93
N GLY A 29 6.44 1.67 -7.16
CA GLY A 29 5.87 0.52 -6.45
C GLY A 29 5.38 -0.58 -7.39
N LEU A 30 4.63 -0.21 -8.43
CA LEU A 30 4.13 -1.15 -9.44
C LEU A 30 5.26 -1.85 -10.19
N LYS A 31 6.33 -1.12 -10.55
CA LYS A 31 7.52 -1.71 -11.16
C LYS A 31 8.15 -2.75 -10.25
N GLN A 32 8.37 -2.42 -8.98
CA GLN A 32 8.95 -3.36 -8.01
C GLN A 32 8.08 -4.61 -7.80
N ILE A 33 6.75 -4.45 -7.80
CA ILE A 33 5.83 -5.58 -7.75
C ILE A 33 6.04 -6.48 -8.98
N LYS A 34 6.00 -5.91 -10.19
CA LYS A 34 6.18 -6.67 -11.45
C LYS A 34 7.53 -7.40 -11.50
N ASP A 35 8.60 -6.76 -11.07
CA ASP A 35 9.94 -7.36 -11.04
C ASP A 35 10.03 -8.56 -10.07
N ASN A 36 9.30 -8.51 -8.95
CA ASN A 36 9.30 -9.55 -7.93
C ASN A 36 8.31 -10.70 -8.20
N LEU A 37 7.23 -10.45 -8.94
CA LEU A 37 6.17 -11.44 -9.19
C LEU A 37 6.70 -12.71 -9.88
N ASN A 38 7.66 -12.58 -10.79
CA ASN A 38 8.29 -13.73 -11.46
C ASN A 38 9.16 -14.60 -10.54
N GLN A 39 9.45 -14.14 -9.31
CA GLN A 39 10.34 -14.81 -8.37
C GLN A 39 9.58 -15.53 -7.24
N VAL A 40 8.24 -15.43 -7.22
CA VAL A 40 7.42 -15.96 -6.14
C VAL A 40 6.48 -17.06 -6.64
N ASN A 41 6.16 -18.02 -5.78
CA ASN A 41 5.25 -19.11 -6.10
C ASN A 41 3.79 -18.84 -5.69
N LEU A 42 3.57 -17.87 -4.80
CA LEU A 42 2.26 -17.52 -4.26
C LEU A 42 2.20 -16.02 -3.95
N VAL A 43 1.06 -15.41 -4.25
CA VAL A 43 0.74 -14.03 -3.88
C VAL A 43 -0.44 -14.04 -2.91
N VAL A 44 -0.29 -13.34 -1.78
CA VAL A 44 -1.37 -13.12 -0.82
C VAL A 44 -1.69 -11.64 -0.78
N GLU A 45 -2.89 -11.27 -1.23
CA GLU A 45 -3.36 -9.90 -1.21
C GLU A 45 -4.27 -9.64 0.00
N VAL A 46 -3.96 -8.60 0.76
CA VAL A 46 -4.76 -8.15 1.90
C VAL A 46 -5.68 -7.02 1.44
N ARG A 47 -6.98 -7.17 1.68
CA ARG A 47 -8.02 -6.22 1.25
C ARG A 47 -8.91 -5.76 2.39
N ASP A 48 -9.61 -4.65 2.15
CA ASP A 48 -10.69 -4.20 3.02
C ASP A 48 -11.95 -5.03 2.75
N ALA A 49 -12.38 -5.80 3.75
CA ALA A 49 -13.53 -6.70 3.63
C ALA A 49 -14.87 -5.97 3.38
N ARG A 50 -14.95 -4.66 3.67
CA ARG A 50 -16.17 -3.87 3.47
C ARG A 50 -16.40 -3.52 2.00
N VAL A 51 -15.32 -3.43 1.22
CA VAL A 51 -15.34 -2.99 -0.19
C VAL A 51 -14.38 -3.84 -1.03
N PRO A 52 -14.53 -5.18 -1.04
CA PRO A 52 -13.51 -6.10 -1.54
C PRO A 52 -13.19 -5.95 -3.04
N PHE A 53 -14.17 -5.48 -3.83
CA PHE A 53 -14.01 -5.26 -5.27
C PHE A 53 -13.51 -3.85 -5.61
N SER A 54 -13.78 -2.85 -4.76
CA SER A 54 -13.37 -1.47 -5.00
C SER A 54 -12.04 -1.12 -4.33
N SER A 55 -11.59 -1.90 -3.36
CA SER A 55 -10.27 -1.74 -2.74
C SER A 55 -9.11 -2.22 -3.63
N ILE A 56 -9.41 -2.72 -4.83
CA ILE A 56 -8.43 -3.27 -5.77
C ILE A 56 -7.64 -2.13 -6.40
N ASN A 57 -6.33 -2.31 -6.52
CA ASN A 57 -5.52 -1.47 -7.38
C ASN A 57 -5.68 -1.93 -8.84
N ALA A 58 -6.36 -1.11 -9.66
CA ALA A 58 -6.62 -1.43 -11.06
C ALA A 58 -5.35 -1.67 -11.90
N GLU A 59 -4.23 -1.02 -11.57
CA GLU A 59 -2.96 -1.26 -12.27
C GLU A 59 -2.32 -2.58 -11.84
N PHE A 60 -2.50 -2.99 -10.59
CA PHE A 60 -2.03 -4.30 -10.12
C PHE A 60 -2.83 -5.44 -10.77
N GLU A 61 -4.14 -5.26 -10.93
CA GLU A 61 -5.00 -6.25 -11.57
C GLU A 61 -4.57 -6.53 -13.02
N LYS A 62 -4.19 -5.50 -13.77
CA LYS A 62 -3.63 -5.65 -15.13
C LYS A 62 -2.35 -6.49 -15.12
N ILE A 63 -1.46 -6.26 -14.16
CA ILE A 63 -0.20 -7.02 -14.03
C ILE A 63 -0.51 -8.50 -13.76
N ASN A 64 -1.51 -8.80 -12.93
CA ASN A 64 -1.91 -10.19 -12.64
C ASN A 64 -2.53 -10.90 -13.85
N GLN A 65 -3.19 -10.18 -14.76
CA GLN A 65 -3.80 -10.74 -15.97
C GLN A 65 -2.78 -11.01 -17.09
N GLU A 66 -1.58 -10.42 -17.02
CA GLU A 66 -0.51 -10.57 -18.00
C GLU A 66 0.41 -11.78 -17.73
N MET A 67 0.31 -12.39 -16.55
CA MET A 67 1.03 -13.63 -16.17
C MET A 67 0.23 -14.87 -16.58
#